data_AF-A0A377BBW5-F1
#
_entry.id   AF-A0A377BBW5-F1
#
_cell.length_a   1.000
_cell.length_b   1.000
_cell.length_c   1.000
_cell.angle_alpha   90.00
_cell.angle_beta   90.00
_cell.angle_gamma   90.00
#
_symmetry.space_group_name_H-M   'P 1'
#
loop_
_entity.id
_entity.type
_entity.pdbx_description
1 polymer ?
#
loop_
_entity_poly.entity_id
_entity_poly.type
_entity_poly.pdbx_seq_one_letter_code
_entity_poly.pdbx_strand_id
1 'polypeptide(L)' 'MLNELKSEGKIRAIGAANVDADHIREYLQYGELDIIQAKYSILDRAMENELLPLCRDNGIVVQVYSR' A
#
# COMPACT_ATOMS: atom_id res chain seq x y z
N MET A 1 -17.53 3.55 -0.48
CA MET A 1 -17.41 2.29 0.32
C MET A 1 -16.28 2.33 1.37
N LEU A 2 -14.98 2.29 1.08
CA LEU A 2 -13.93 2.38 2.14
C LEU A 2 -13.67 3.82 2.61
N ASN A 3 -13.60 4.78 1.69
CA ASN A 3 -13.45 6.21 2.02
C ASN A 3 -14.61 6.71 2.89
N GLU A 4 -15.84 6.25 2.63
CA GLU A 4 -17.02 6.56 3.46
C GLU A 4 -16.83 6.04 4.89
N LEU A 5 -16.43 4.77 5.07
CA LEU A 5 -16.17 4.20 6.40
C LEU A 5 -15.08 4.96 7.16
N LYS A 6 -14.06 5.47 6.46
CA LYS A 6 -13.01 6.31 7.06
C LYS A 6 -13.56 7.68 7.45
N SER A 7 -14.37 8.30 6.58
CA SER A 7 -15.03 9.59 6.85
C SER A 7 -16.05 9.53 8.01
N GLU A 8 -16.74 8.40 8.17
CA GLU A 8 -17.65 8.11 9.29
C GLU A 8 -16.90 7.73 10.58
N GLY A 9 -15.57 7.62 10.54
CA GLY A 9 -14.73 7.25 11.68
C GLY A 9 -14.83 5.79 12.10
N LYS A 10 -15.44 4.92 11.29
CA LYS A 10 -15.56 3.47 11.56
C LYS A 10 -14.23 2.74 11.38
N ILE A 11 -13.39 3.23 10.48
CA ILE A 11 -12.00 2.79 10.30
C ILE A 11 -11.07 4.01 10.32
N ARG A 12 -9.81 3.79 10.68
CA ARG A 12 -8.81 4.87 10.78
C ARG A 12 -7.85 4.94 9.59
N ALA A 13 -7.71 3.84 8.87
CA ALA A 13 -6.77 3.69 7.77
C ALA A 13 -7.29 2.64 6.77
N ILE A 14 -6.88 2.78 5.52
CA ILE A 14 -7.15 1.88 4.41
C ILE A 14 -5.83 1.19 4.04
N GLY A 15 -5.88 -0.13 3.93
CA GLY A 15 -4.72 -0.94 3.59
C GLY A 15 -5.01 -1.96 2.50
N ALA A 16 -3.96 -2.31 1.74
CA ALA A 16 -4.01 -3.34 0.71
C ALA A 16 -2.88 -4.36 0.90
N ALA A 17 -3.08 -5.60 0.46
CA ALA A 17 -2.10 -6.68 0.54
C ALA A 17 -2.01 -7.42 -0.79
N ASN A 18 -0.83 -7.96 -1.12
CA ASN A 18 -0.57 -8.64 -2.40
C ASN A 18 -0.85 -7.75 -3.63
N VAL A 19 -0.50 -6.47 -3.55
CA VAL A 19 -0.64 -5.49 -4.64
C VAL A 19 0.72 -5.15 -5.26
N ASP A 20 0.71 -4.75 -6.53
CA ASP A 20 1.87 -4.20 -7.25
C ASP A 20 1.74 -2.68 -7.45
N ALA A 21 2.69 -2.09 -8.18
CA ALA A 21 2.76 -0.65 -8.39
C ALA A 21 1.56 -0.10 -9.19
N ASP A 22 1.02 -0.87 -10.14
CA ASP A 22 -0.11 -0.43 -10.95
C ASP A 22 -1.39 -0.39 -10.13
N HIS A 23 -1.60 -1.37 -9.26
CA HIS A 23 -2.70 -1.34 -8.29
C HIS A 23 -2.59 -0.11 -7.36
N ILE A 24 -1.40 0.23 -6.88
CA ILE A 24 -1.22 1.42 -6.02
C ILE A 24 -1.54 2.69 -6.79
N ARG A 25 -1.09 2.83 -8.05
CA ARG A 25 -1.44 3.97 -8.90
C ARG A 25 -2.94 4.10 -9.09
N GLU A 26 -3.63 2.99 -9.29
CA GLU A 26 -5.09 2.96 -9.38
C GLU A 26 -5.75 3.40 -8.06
N TYR A 27 -5.30 2.88 -6.91
CA TYR A 27 -5.79 3.32 -5.60
C TYR A 27 -5.65 4.83 -5.40
N LEU A 28 -4.50 5.40 -5.79
CA LEU A 28 -4.22 6.83 -5.68
C LEU A 28 -5.10 7.69 -6.60
N GLN A 29 -5.65 7.13 -7.68
CA GLN A 29 -6.58 7.84 -8.56
C GLN A 29 -7.98 7.97 -7.96
N TYR A 30 -8.43 6.95 -7.22
CA TYR A 30 -9.82 6.84 -6.78
C TYR A 30 -10.02 7.04 -5.26
N GLY A 31 -8.95 7.08 -4.47
CA GLY A 31 -9.08 7.21 -3.03
C GLY A 31 -7.76 7.31 -2.28
N GLU A 32 -7.84 6.96 -1.00
CA GLU A 32 -6.71 6.98 -0.09
C GLU A 32 -6.19 5.56 0.17
N LEU A 33 -4.87 5.45 0.30
CA LEU A 33 -4.19 4.23 0.70
C LEU A 33 -3.12 4.60 1.72
N ASP A 34 -3.25 4.10 2.96
CA ASP A 34 -2.36 4.46 4.06
C ASP A 34 -1.25 3.42 4.26
N ILE A 35 -1.54 2.15 3.97
CA ILE A 35 -0.62 1.03 4.23
C ILE A 35 -0.70 -0.03 3.13
N ILE A 36 0.45 -0.60 2.78
CA ILE A 36 0.51 -1.83 1.99
C ILE A 36 1.22 -2.93 2.76
N GLN A 37 0.80 -4.17 2.52
CA GLN A 37 1.48 -5.35 3.01
C GLN A 37 2.08 -6.13 1.83
N ALA A 38 3.42 -6.21 1.80
CA ALA A 38 4.16 -6.77 0.67
C ALA A 38 5.22 -7.79 1.13
N LYS A 39 5.52 -8.75 0.25
CA LYS A 39 6.58 -9.72 0.47
C LYS A 39 7.94 -9.04 0.26
N TYR A 40 8.83 -9.19 1.24
CA TYR A 40 10.20 -8.70 1.15
C TYR A 40 11.14 -9.53 2.02
N SER A 41 12.28 -9.89 1.46
CA SER A 41 13.37 -10.52 2.21
C SER A 41 14.71 -10.24 1.52
N ILE A 42 15.83 -10.64 2.13
CA ILE A 42 17.14 -10.54 1.48
C ILE A 42 17.17 -11.30 0.13
N LEU A 43 16.38 -12.37 0.01
CA LEU A 43 16.29 -13.20 -1.20
C LEU A 43 15.25 -12.68 -2.20
N ASP A 44 14.30 -11.86 -1.76
CA ASP A 44 13.20 -11.34 -2.57
C ASP A 44 13.08 -9.82 -2.39
N ARG A 45 13.77 -9.11 -3.29
CA ARG A 45 13.94 -7.64 -3.26
C ARG A 45 13.22 -6.95 -4.42
N ALA A 46 12.34 -7.65 -5.13
CA ALA A 46 11.72 -7.16 -6.37
C ALA A 46 11.00 -5.81 -6.19
N MET A 47 10.41 -5.59 -5.01
CA MET A 47 9.67 -4.38 -4.69
C MET A 47 10.53 -3.10 -4.56
N GLU A 48 11.86 -3.21 -4.46
CA GLU A 48 12.76 -2.05 -4.34
C GLU A 48 12.79 -1.16 -5.58
N ASN A 49 12.56 -1.74 -6.76
CA ASN A 49 12.72 -1.01 -8.01
C ASN A 49 11.60 -0.01 -8.26
N GLU A 50 10.38 -0.33 -7.82
CA GLU A 50 9.18 0.43 -8.21
C GLU A 50 8.21 0.65 -7.05
N LEU A 51 7.83 -0.42 -6.34
CA LEU A 51 6.81 -0.34 -5.28
C LEU A 51 7.28 0.51 -4.10
N LEU A 52 8.52 0.30 -3.62
CA LEU A 52 9.09 1.03 -2.48
C LEU A 52 9.24 2.53 -2.75
N PRO A 53 9.82 2.96 -3.90
CA PRO A 53 9.83 4.37 -4.28
C PRO A 53 8.43 4.97 -4.37
N LEU A 54 7.49 4.27 -5.04
CA LEU A 54 6.11 4.74 -5.18
C LEU A 54 5.42 4.94 -3.83
N CYS A 55 5.56 3.99 -2.90
CA CYS A 55 5.01 4.11 -1.56
C CYS A 55 5.64 5.26 -0.78
N ARG A 56 6.98 5.41 -0.87
CA ARG A 56 7.70 6.51 -0.21
C ARG A 56 7.22 7.87 -0.69
N ASP A 57 7.10 8.05 -2.00
CA ASP A 57 6.74 9.34 -2.60
C ASP A 57 5.28 9.73 -2.28
N ASN A 58 4.42 8.76 -2.00
CA ASN A 58 3.01 8.98 -1.66
C ASN A 58 2.70 8.87 -0.15
N GLY A 59 3.72 8.73 0.71
CA GLY A 59 3.52 8.64 2.16
C GLY A 59 2.83 7.35 2.63
N ILE A 60 2.89 6.28 1.84
CA ILE A 60 2.28 4.98 2.13
C ILE A 60 3.22 4.16 3.00
N VAL A 61 2.72 3.64 4.13
CA VAL A 61 3.49 2.75 5.00
C VAL A 61 3.63 1.37 4.35
N VAL A 62 4.85 0.83 4.34
CA VAL A 62 5.12 -0.52 3.86
C VAL A 62 5.32 -1.46 5.05
N GLN A 63 4.40 -2.41 5.21
CA GLN A 63 4.54 -3.53 6.14
C GLN A 63 5.05 -4.77 5.40
N VAL A 64 6.23 -5.23 5.76
CA VAL A 64 6.84 -6.38 5.10
C VAL A 64 6.55 -7.69 5.82
N TYR A 65 6.40 -8.76 5.05
CA TYR A 65 6.43 -10.14 5.56
C TYR A 65 7.41 -10.99 4.75
N SER A 66 7.97 -12.00 5.40
CA SER A 66 8.77 -13.05 4.78
C SER A 66 8.12 -14.39 5.09
N ARG A 67 8.03 -15.27 4.09
CA ARG A 67 7.82 -16.70 4.29
C ARG A 67 9.14 -17.43 4.16
#